data_AF-A0A4V3S5L1-F1
#
_entry.id   AF-A0A4V3S5L1-F1
#
_cell.length_a   1.000
_cell.length_b   1.000
_cell.length_c   1.000
_cell.angle_alpha   90.00
_cell.angle_beta   90.00
_cell.angle_gamma   90.00
#
_symmetry.space_group_name_H-M   'P 1'
#
loop_
_entity.id
_entity.type
_entity.pdbx_description
1 polymer ?
#
loop_
_entity_poly.entity_id
_entity_poly.type
_entity_poly.pdbx_seq_one_letter_code
_entity_poly.pdbx_strand_id
1 'polypeptide(L)'
;MITISTRRRTAALAVPLLLGAALTGCADKHLDYLTDYSDHRPLRVTGYPSTDSLEAVQKVAWRLADGNVDGLAALNTEGGDARPAARAWIKEYGKAAARDEVTADFYDEGSVRQAVALHFTGPDRTQQVMVRIGPHDTWGIVLVNPEPKDVKKSGPAPTTG
;
A
#
# COMPACT_ATOMS: atom_id res chain seq x y z
N MET A 1 74.16 12.44 33.73
CA MET A 1 73.95 13.86 33.39
C MET A 1 72.80 13.92 32.40
N ILE A 2 71.71 14.62 32.77
CA ILE A 2 70.42 14.70 32.06
C ILE A 2 70.54 15.64 30.86
N THR A 3 69.96 15.30 29.71
CA THR A 3 69.37 16.33 28.82
C THR A 3 68.18 15.77 28.05
N ILE A 4 67.13 16.58 28.03
CA ILE A 4 65.72 16.31 27.69
C ILE A 4 65.39 16.92 26.33
N SER A 5 64.33 16.40 25.68
CA SER A 5 63.42 17.07 24.72
C SER A 5 63.92 17.19 23.27
N THR A 6 63.13 16.87 22.23
CA THR A 6 61.83 17.49 21.97
C THR A 6 60.97 16.68 20.99
N ARG A 7 59.69 16.48 21.33
CA ARG A 7 58.64 15.92 20.48
C ARG A 7 58.38 16.80 19.26
N ARG A 8 58.23 16.19 18.08
CA ARG A 8 57.41 16.76 16.99
C ARG A 8 56.23 15.83 16.74
N ARG A 9 55.05 16.28 17.15
CA ARG A 9 53.76 15.67 16.81
C ARG A 9 53.36 16.20 15.44
N THR A 10 53.46 15.39 14.40
CA THR A 10 52.81 15.64 13.12
C THR A 10 51.35 15.19 13.24
N ALA A 11 50.44 16.15 13.37
CA ALA A 11 49.01 15.93 13.27
C ALA A 11 48.67 15.66 11.81
N ALA A 12 48.22 14.44 11.49
CA ALA A 12 47.58 14.16 10.21
C ALA A 12 46.14 14.66 10.28
N LEU A 13 45.81 15.65 9.45
CA LEU A 13 44.45 16.12 9.21
C LEU A 13 43.65 15.00 8.55
N ALA A 14 42.72 14.42 9.30
CA ALA A 14 41.65 13.60 8.73
C ALA A 14 40.70 14.52 7.97
N VAL A 15 40.55 14.30 6.66
CA VAL A 15 39.50 14.91 5.84
C VAL A 15 38.30 13.97 5.91
N PRO A 16 37.21 14.30 6.64
CA PRO A 16 35.97 13.57 6.47
C PRO A 16 35.39 13.95 5.10
N LEU A 17 35.39 13.00 4.16
CA LEU A 17 34.52 13.06 2.99
C LEU A 17 33.07 12.94 3.48
N LEU A 18 32.46 14.06 3.83
CA LEU A 18 31.01 14.20 3.94
C LEU A 18 30.44 14.27 2.51
N LEU A 19 30.30 13.11 1.86
CA LEU A 19 29.47 13.00 0.66
C LEU A 19 28.00 12.96 1.08
N GLY A 20 27.43 14.18 1.09
CA GLY A 20 26.05 14.54 0.81
C GLY A 20 24.99 13.44 0.79
N ALA A 21 24.21 13.38 1.86
CA ALA A 21 22.85 12.87 1.85
C ALA A 21 21.93 13.92 1.18
N ALA A 22 21.28 13.56 0.06
CA ALA A 22 20.09 14.25 -0.46
C ALA A 22 19.37 13.43 -1.55
N LEU A 23 19.05 12.15 -1.31
CA LEU A 23 18.10 11.38 -2.14
C LEU A 23 17.22 10.40 -1.32
N THR A 24 17.20 10.53 0.01
CA THR A 24 16.58 9.54 0.91
C THR A 24 15.07 9.37 0.70
N GLY A 25 14.33 10.43 0.34
CA GLY A 25 12.87 10.33 0.24
C GLY A 25 12.30 9.40 -0.86
N CYS A 26 13.02 9.18 -1.97
CA CYS A 26 12.61 8.22 -3.01
C CYS A 26 13.06 6.80 -2.71
N ALA A 27 14.24 6.66 -2.08
CA ALA A 27 14.75 5.36 -1.67
C ALA A 27 13.86 4.74 -0.58
N ASP A 28 13.42 5.54 0.39
CA ASP A 28 12.68 5.06 1.56
C ASP A 28 11.33 4.44 1.17
N LYS A 29 10.50 5.13 0.36
CA LYS A 29 9.19 4.61 -0.08
C LYS A 29 9.30 3.36 -0.95
N HIS A 30 10.33 3.30 -1.79
CA HIS A 30 10.59 2.15 -2.64
C HIS A 30 11.05 0.95 -1.83
N LEU A 31 11.87 1.17 -0.79
CA LEU A 31 12.30 0.11 0.14
C LEU A 31 11.14 -0.41 1.00
N ASP A 32 10.25 0.47 1.48
CA ASP A 32 9.05 0.07 2.21
C ASP A 32 8.17 -0.84 1.35
N TYR A 33 7.91 -0.43 0.11
CA TYR A 33 7.14 -1.24 -0.84
C TYR A 33 7.81 -2.60 -1.13
N LEU A 34 9.13 -2.63 -1.37
CA LEU A 34 9.84 -3.88 -1.63
C LEU A 34 9.82 -4.83 -0.43
N THR A 35 9.92 -4.28 0.78
CA THR A 35 9.82 -5.05 2.02
C THR A 35 8.42 -5.64 2.16
N ASP A 36 7.38 -4.81 2.05
CA ASP A 36 5.99 -5.28 2.06
C ASP A 36 5.74 -6.35 0.99
N TYR A 37 6.22 -6.12 -0.24
CA TYR A 37 6.06 -7.05 -1.35
C TYR A 37 6.72 -8.41 -1.07
N SER A 38 7.86 -8.43 -0.38
CA SER A 38 8.60 -9.66 -0.06
C SER A 38 7.94 -10.44 1.09
N ASP A 39 7.30 -9.74 2.02
CA ASP A 39 6.64 -10.32 3.20
C ASP A 39 5.22 -10.83 2.89
N HIS A 40 4.66 -10.49 1.72
CA HIS A 40 3.29 -10.81 1.36
C HIS A 40 3.18 -11.70 0.13
N ARG A 41 2.07 -12.45 0.05
CA ARG A 41 1.72 -13.14 -1.19
C ARG A 41 1.39 -12.13 -2.28
N PRO A 42 1.84 -12.34 -3.54
CA PRO A 42 1.44 -11.50 -4.65
C PRO A 42 -0.08 -11.53 -4.86
N LEU A 43 -0.66 -10.35 -5.12
CA LEU A 43 -2.08 -10.21 -5.49
C LEU A 43 -2.32 -10.81 -6.89
N ARG A 44 -3.32 -11.68 -7.04
CA ARG A 44 -3.76 -12.10 -8.38
C ARG A 44 -4.73 -11.09 -8.96
N VAL A 45 -4.47 -10.70 -10.21
CA VAL A 45 -5.12 -9.54 -10.83
C VAL A 45 -5.69 -9.91 -12.19
N THR A 46 -6.88 -9.40 -12.49
CA THR A 46 -7.45 -9.36 -13.85
C THR A 46 -7.81 -7.92 -14.24
N GLY A 47 -7.95 -7.65 -15.55
CA GLY A 47 -8.29 -6.32 -16.07
C GLY A 47 -7.07 -5.47 -16.44
N TYR A 48 -7.24 -4.14 -16.36
CA TYR A 48 -6.27 -3.16 -16.88
C TYR A 48 -5.82 -2.17 -15.80
N PRO A 49 -5.03 -2.60 -14.80
CA PRO A 49 -4.51 -1.68 -13.79
C PRO A 49 -3.46 -0.73 -14.39
N SER A 50 -3.38 0.48 -13.84
CA SER A 50 -2.15 1.28 -13.94
C SER A 50 -1.15 0.79 -12.88
N THR A 51 0.13 1.17 -13.00
CA THR A 51 1.14 0.83 -11.98
C THR A 51 0.71 1.30 -10.60
N ASP A 52 0.23 2.54 -10.50
CA ASP A 52 -0.09 3.14 -9.22
C ASP A 52 -1.44 2.63 -8.66
N SER A 53 -2.42 2.32 -9.52
CA SER A 53 -3.68 1.72 -9.06
C SER A 53 -3.45 0.30 -8.54
N LEU A 54 -2.56 -0.47 -9.17
CA LEU A 54 -2.13 -1.77 -8.69
C LEU A 54 -1.43 -1.68 -7.33
N GLU A 55 -0.46 -0.78 -7.19
CA GLU A 55 0.27 -0.59 -5.94
C GLU A 55 -0.67 -0.22 -4.78
N ALA A 56 -1.63 0.68 -5.01
CA ALA A 56 -2.60 1.06 -4.00
C ALA A 56 -3.43 -0.15 -3.52
N VAL A 57 -3.90 -1.00 -4.44
CA VAL A 57 -4.69 -2.19 -4.11
C VAL A 57 -3.86 -3.25 -3.40
N GLN A 58 -2.60 -3.46 -3.81
CA GLN A 58 -1.68 -4.34 -3.12
C GLN A 58 -1.47 -3.91 -1.67
N LYS A 59 -1.21 -2.62 -1.45
CA LYS A 59 -1.11 -2.06 -0.09
C LYS A 59 -2.38 -2.30 0.72
N VAL A 60 -3.58 -2.15 0.14
CA VAL A 60 -4.82 -2.50 0.85
C VAL A 60 -4.81 -3.97 1.32
N ALA A 61 -4.49 -4.90 0.43
CA ALA A 61 -4.45 -6.33 0.77
C ALA A 61 -3.42 -6.64 1.87
N TRP A 62 -2.24 -6.02 1.80
CA TRP A 62 -1.17 -6.18 2.79
C TRP A 62 -1.55 -5.61 4.14
N ARG A 63 -2.05 -4.37 4.20
CA ARG A 63 -2.49 -3.76 5.47
C ARG A 63 -3.65 -4.52 6.11
N LEU A 64 -4.51 -5.16 5.31
CA LEU A 64 -5.53 -6.08 5.82
C LEU A 64 -4.91 -7.35 6.42
N ALA A 65 -3.96 -7.98 5.72
CA ALA A 65 -3.27 -9.18 6.19
C ALA A 65 -2.48 -8.93 7.50
N ASP A 66 -1.84 -7.76 7.61
CA ASP A 66 -1.10 -7.32 8.79
C ASP A 66 -2.00 -6.88 9.96
N GLY A 67 -3.29 -6.64 9.70
CA GLY A 67 -4.17 -5.96 10.66
C GLY A 67 -3.73 -4.52 10.96
N ASN A 68 -3.02 -3.87 10.03
CA ASN A 68 -2.46 -2.53 10.19
C ASN A 68 -3.52 -1.44 9.96
N VAL A 69 -4.21 -1.05 11.03
CA VAL A 69 -5.28 -0.04 11.01
C VAL A 69 -4.80 1.31 10.48
N ASP A 70 -3.65 1.79 10.96
CA ASP A 70 -3.15 3.12 10.59
C ASP A 70 -2.66 3.14 9.15
N GLY A 71 -1.98 2.08 8.70
CA GLY A 71 -1.55 1.92 7.32
C GLY A 71 -2.73 1.84 6.35
N LEU A 72 -3.81 1.12 6.72
CA LEU A 72 -5.02 1.07 5.89
C LEU A 72 -5.76 2.43 5.88
N ALA A 73 -5.85 3.11 7.02
CA ALA A 73 -6.47 4.43 7.11
C ALA A 73 -5.70 5.49 6.30
N ALA A 74 -4.37 5.39 6.23
CA ALA A 74 -3.52 6.30 5.46
C ALA A 74 -3.74 6.20 3.94
N LEU A 75 -4.33 5.11 3.44
CA LEU A 75 -4.70 4.95 2.03
C LEU A 75 -6.00 5.68 1.67
N ASN A 76 -6.72 6.26 2.64
CA ASN A 76 -7.97 6.96 2.38
C ASN A 76 -7.77 8.27 1.61
N THR A 77 -8.50 8.46 0.51
CA THR A 77 -8.39 9.66 -0.33
C THR A 77 -9.38 10.78 0.03
N GLU A 78 -10.40 10.50 0.85
CA GLU A 78 -11.46 11.47 1.18
C GLU A 78 -11.10 12.40 2.36
N GLY A 79 -9.92 12.23 2.96
CA GLY A 79 -9.51 12.98 4.15
C GLY A 79 -10.30 12.57 5.41
N GLY A 80 -10.07 13.29 6.51
CA GLY A 80 -10.68 12.99 7.81
C GLY A 80 -10.10 11.75 8.51
N ASP A 81 -10.69 11.37 9.65
CA ASP A 81 -10.27 10.18 10.40
C ASP A 81 -10.90 8.91 9.83
N ALA A 82 -10.14 8.19 9.01
CA ALA A 82 -10.56 6.94 8.37
C ALA A 82 -10.34 5.69 9.24
N ARG A 83 -9.75 5.82 10.44
CA ARG A 83 -9.44 4.67 11.31
C ARG A 83 -10.67 3.84 11.72
N PRO A 84 -11.86 4.42 11.96
CA PRO A 84 -13.06 3.62 12.22
C PRO A 84 -13.40 2.67 11.06
N ALA A 85 -13.34 3.16 9.82
CA ALA A 85 -13.59 2.34 8.63
C ALA A 85 -12.48 1.29 8.46
N ALA A 86 -11.21 1.66 8.63
CA ALA A 86 -10.09 0.72 8.59
C ALA A 86 -10.24 -0.42 9.60
N ARG A 87 -10.67 -0.13 10.85
CA ARG A 87 -10.97 -1.16 11.85
C ARG A 87 -12.10 -2.09 11.42
N ALA A 88 -13.15 -1.56 10.81
CA ALA A 88 -14.26 -2.37 10.31
C ALA A 88 -13.78 -3.32 9.18
N TRP A 89 -12.96 -2.81 8.27
CA TRP A 89 -12.33 -3.59 7.20
C TRP A 89 -11.43 -4.71 7.73
N ILE A 90 -10.54 -4.42 8.68
CA ILE A 90 -9.66 -5.44 9.28
C ILE A 90 -10.46 -6.50 10.01
N LYS A 91 -11.52 -6.09 10.73
CA LYS A 91 -12.43 -7.03 11.40
C LYS A 91 -13.11 -7.97 10.40
N GLU A 92 -13.56 -7.46 9.27
CA GLU A 92 -14.31 -8.23 8.27
C GLU A 92 -13.40 -9.13 7.42
N TYR A 93 -12.32 -8.55 6.89
CA TYR A 93 -11.50 -9.17 5.85
C TYR A 93 -10.09 -9.58 6.30
N GLY A 94 -9.57 -9.04 7.40
CA GLY A 94 -8.17 -9.22 7.79
C GLY A 94 -7.74 -10.69 7.95
N LYS A 95 -8.61 -11.52 8.56
CA LYS A 95 -8.34 -12.96 8.70
C LYS A 95 -8.27 -13.68 7.34
N ALA A 96 -9.14 -13.32 6.39
CA ALA A 96 -9.13 -13.92 5.06
C ALA A 96 -7.92 -13.44 4.27
N ALA A 97 -7.61 -12.14 4.32
CA ALA A 97 -6.43 -11.57 3.69
C ALA A 97 -5.11 -12.17 4.21
N ALA A 98 -5.03 -12.50 5.50
CA ALA A 98 -3.82 -13.06 6.09
C ALA A 98 -3.60 -14.56 5.78
N ARG A 99 -4.67 -15.32 5.56
CA ARG A 99 -4.60 -16.79 5.44
C ARG A 99 -4.72 -17.27 4.01
N ASP A 100 -5.55 -16.60 3.24
CA ASP A 100 -6.02 -17.05 1.95
C ASP A 100 -5.61 -16.07 0.85
N GLU A 101 -5.76 -16.49 -0.40
CA GLU A 101 -5.51 -15.63 -1.54
C GLU A 101 -6.60 -14.54 -1.64
N VAL A 102 -6.16 -13.31 -1.92
CA VAL A 102 -7.02 -12.19 -2.33
C VAL A 102 -6.84 -11.99 -3.82
N THR A 103 -7.93 -11.84 -4.57
CA THR A 103 -7.88 -11.49 -5.99
C THR A 103 -8.54 -10.14 -6.24
N ALA A 104 -8.10 -9.45 -7.29
CA ALA A 104 -8.63 -8.14 -7.65
C ALA A 104 -8.96 -8.05 -9.14
N ASP A 105 -10.19 -7.66 -9.44
CA ASP A 105 -10.67 -7.37 -10.79
C ASP A 105 -10.70 -5.86 -10.99
N PHE A 106 -9.86 -5.35 -11.90
CA PHE A 106 -9.77 -3.93 -12.22
C PHE A 106 -10.69 -3.62 -13.41
N TYR A 107 -11.76 -2.87 -13.16
CA TYR A 107 -12.73 -2.48 -14.17
C TYR A 107 -12.32 -1.20 -14.87
N ASP A 108 -12.60 -1.12 -16.17
CA ASP A 108 -12.30 0.01 -17.06
C ASP A 108 -10.82 0.44 -17.06
N GLU A 109 -10.47 1.48 -17.81
CA GLU A 109 -9.12 2.05 -17.82
C GLU A 109 -8.95 3.08 -16.69
N GLY A 110 -7.99 2.84 -15.80
CA GLY A 110 -7.80 3.60 -14.56
C GLY A 110 -6.87 4.80 -14.68
N SER A 111 -7.19 5.81 -15.49
CA SER A 111 -6.29 6.97 -15.69
C SER A 111 -6.23 7.91 -14.46
N VAL A 112 -7.35 8.07 -13.74
CA VAL A 112 -7.44 8.95 -12.54
C VAL A 112 -8.27 8.34 -11.40
N ARG A 113 -9.15 7.40 -11.74
CA ARG A 113 -9.96 6.60 -10.82
C ARG A 113 -10.32 5.29 -11.49
N GLN A 114 -10.53 4.24 -10.70
CA GLN A 114 -10.83 2.91 -11.18
C GLN A 114 -11.66 2.16 -10.14
N ALA A 115 -12.72 1.50 -10.59
CA ALA A 115 -13.46 0.58 -9.74
C ALA A 115 -12.73 -0.76 -9.71
N VAL A 116 -12.53 -1.30 -8.50
CA VAL A 116 -11.87 -2.59 -8.31
C VAL A 116 -12.74 -3.47 -7.43
N ALA A 117 -13.00 -4.71 -7.86
CA ALA A 117 -13.60 -5.72 -6.99
C ALA A 117 -12.51 -6.54 -6.32
N LEU A 118 -12.48 -6.51 -4.99
CA LEU A 118 -11.63 -7.37 -4.17
C LEU A 118 -12.43 -8.61 -3.78
N HIS A 119 -11.88 -9.78 -4.08
CA HIS A 119 -12.47 -11.06 -3.72
C HIS A 119 -11.64 -11.70 -2.62
N PHE A 120 -12.29 -11.99 -1.50
CA PHE A 120 -11.72 -12.71 -0.39
C PHE A 120 -12.32 -14.11 -0.33
N THR A 121 -11.55 -15.08 0.19
CA THR A 121 -12.03 -16.45 0.39
C THR A 121 -13.19 -16.47 1.41
N GLY A 122 -14.31 -17.08 1.03
CA GLY A 122 -15.52 -17.24 1.85
C GLY A 122 -16.80 -16.84 1.10
N PRO A 123 -17.99 -17.18 1.63
CA PRO A 123 -19.26 -16.82 1.00
C PRO A 123 -19.48 -15.30 1.06
N ASP A 124 -19.88 -14.72 -0.07
CA ASP A 124 -20.31 -13.31 -0.22
C ASP A 124 -19.27 -12.26 0.20
N ARG A 125 -17.97 -12.60 0.10
CA ARG A 125 -16.86 -11.71 0.47
C ARG A 125 -16.23 -11.01 -0.73
N THR A 126 -17.06 -10.32 -1.51
CA THR A 126 -16.57 -9.40 -2.54
C THR A 126 -16.84 -7.97 -2.13
N GLN A 127 -15.81 -7.13 -2.19
CA GLN A 127 -15.90 -5.71 -1.86
C GLN A 127 -15.50 -4.88 -3.06
N GLN A 128 -16.38 -4.01 -3.53
CA GLN A 128 -15.99 -2.99 -4.49
C GLN A 128 -15.33 -1.83 -3.77
N VAL A 129 -14.22 -1.36 -4.33
CA VAL A 129 -13.51 -0.15 -3.92
C VAL A 129 -13.31 0.78 -5.09
N MET A 130 -13.33 2.07 -4.81
CA MET A 130 -12.91 3.09 -5.76
C MET A 130 -11.45 3.45 -5.47
N VAL A 131 -10.56 3.06 -6.36
CA VAL A 131 -9.15 3.43 -6.34
C VAL A 131 -9.02 4.75 -7.09
N ARG A 132 -8.34 5.76 -6.55
CA ARG A 132 -8.21 7.08 -7.20
C ARG A 132 -6.99 7.84 -6.72
N ILE A 133 -6.64 8.86 -7.49
CA ILE A 133 -5.68 9.88 -7.07
C ILE A 133 -6.33 10.73 -5.97
N GLY A 134 -5.68 10.75 -4.81
CA GLY A 134 -6.04 11.56 -3.64
C GLY A 134 -5.19 12.83 -3.53
N PRO A 135 -5.15 13.44 -2.33
CA PRO A 135 -4.27 14.58 -2.06
C PRO A 135 -2.80 14.28 -2.40
N HIS A 136 -2.07 15.31 -2.83
CA HIS A 136 -0.65 15.21 -3.20
C HIS A 136 -0.37 14.17 -4.30
N ASP A 137 -1.30 14.01 -5.24
CA ASP A 137 -1.19 13.08 -6.38
C ASP A 137 -0.87 11.63 -5.98
N THR A 138 -1.26 11.25 -4.76
CA THR A 138 -1.00 9.91 -4.22
C THR A 138 -2.20 9.02 -4.45
N TRP A 139 -1.97 7.85 -5.04
CA TRP A 139 -3.01 6.85 -5.24
C TRP A 139 -3.41 6.19 -3.91
N GLY A 140 -4.71 5.98 -3.76
CA GLY A 140 -5.31 5.33 -2.60
C GLY A 140 -6.71 4.85 -2.92
N ILE A 141 -7.51 4.63 -1.87
CA ILE A 141 -8.90 4.20 -1.99
C ILE A 141 -9.85 5.17 -1.31
N VAL A 142 -11.09 5.21 -1.79
CA VAL A 142 -12.20 5.73 -1.00
C VAL A 142 -12.53 4.71 0.08
N LEU A 143 -12.02 4.92 1.30
CA LEU A 143 -12.20 3.99 2.41
C LEU A 143 -13.48 4.33 3.18
N VAL A 144 -14.56 3.66 2.81
CA VAL A 144 -15.84 3.66 3.55
C VAL A 144 -16.00 2.35 4.31
N ASN A 145 -16.99 2.25 5.19
CA ASN A 145 -17.29 0.99 5.89
C ASN A 145 -17.52 -0.14 4.86
N PRO A 146 -17.07 -1.37 5.16
CA PRO A 146 -17.21 -2.48 4.23
C PRO A 146 -18.69 -2.84 4.06
N GLU A 147 -19.08 -3.06 2.81
CA GLU A 147 -20.41 -3.50 2.38
C GLU A 147 -20.20 -4.72 1.46
N PRO A 148 -20.09 -5.93 2.03
CA PRO A 148 -19.89 -7.14 1.25
C PRO A 148 -21.03 -7.32 0.24
N LYS A 149 -20.70 -7.60 -1.03
CA LYS A 149 -21.66 -7.81 -2.11
C LYS A 149 -21.72 -9.28 -2.52
N ASP A 150 -22.93 -9.76 -2.78
CA ASP A 150 -23.19 -11.07 -3.38
C ASP A 150 -22.82 -11.05 -4.87
N VAL A 151 -21.77 -11.77 -5.28
CA VAL A 151 -21.36 -11.89 -6.70
C VAL A 151 -22.45 -12.54 -7.56
N LYS A 152 -23.40 -13.27 -6.96
CA LYS A 152 -24.52 -13.89 -7.67
C LYS A 152 -25.54 -12.90 -8.25
N LYS A 153 -25.49 -11.62 -7.89
CA LYS A 153 -26.50 -10.62 -8.32
C LYS A 153 -26.05 -9.66 -9.42
N SER A 154 -24.81 -9.77 -9.89
CA SER A 154 -24.28 -8.96 -10.99
C SER A 154 -24.08 -9.80 -12.25
N GLY A 155 -25.14 -10.47 -12.70
CA GLY A 155 -25.21 -10.93 -14.09
C GLY A 155 -25.35 -9.73 -15.05
N PRO A 156 -24.92 -9.84 -16.31
CA PRO A 156 -25.08 -8.75 -17.27
C PRO A 156 -26.56 -8.37 -17.39
N ALA A 157 -26.84 -7.07 -17.49
CA ALA A 157 -28.19 -6.55 -17.64
C ALA A 157 -28.91 -7.26 -18.81
N PRO A 158 -30.21 -7.59 -18.67
CA PRO A 158 -30.94 -8.21 -19.76
C PRO A 158 -30.92 -7.27 -20.96
N THR A 159 -30.35 -7.74 -22.07
CA THR A 159 -30.48 -7.09 -23.37
C THR A 159 -31.95 -7.16 -23.76
N THR A 160 -32.63 -6.00 -23.72
CA THR A 160 -33.98 -5.85 -24.25
C THR A 160 -33.95 -6.15 -25.75
N GLY A 161 -34.61 -7.23 -26.14
CA GLY A 161 -35.02 -7.49 -27.53
C GLY A 161 -36.39 -6.90 -27.83
#